data_AF-A0A915Z2T6-F1
#
_entry.id   AF-A0A915Z2T6-F1
#
_cell.length_a   1.000
_cell.length_b   1.000
_cell.length_c   1.000
_cell.angle_alpha   90.00
_cell.angle_beta   90.00
_cell.angle_gamma   90.00
#
_symmetry.space_group_name_H-M   'P 1'
#
loop_
_entity.id
_entity.type
_entity.pdbx_description
1 polymer ?
#
loop_
_entity_poly.entity_id
_entity_poly.type
_entity_poly.pdbx_seq_one_letter_code
_entity_poly.pdbx_strand_id
1 'polypeptide(L)'
;MSISKNYPGQNELISYLKERGSKSSYRGFLDLYHNIIVTSTFSNNWKNLDNAWATHFLEESEKLNFDQEVLKEKVNTERLQHRKILQSFWQEIIKEYEKEI
;
A
#
# COMPACT_ATOMS: atom_id res chain seq x y z
N MET A 1 -11.80 16.24 -16.90
CA MET A 1 -12.34 15.30 -15.89
C MET A 1 -11.61 13.99 -16.08
N SER A 2 -10.45 13.83 -15.44
CA SER A 2 -9.69 12.59 -15.50
C SER A 2 -10.42 11.57 -14.63
N ILE A 3 -10.97 10.54 -15.26
CA ILE A 3 -11.48 9.37 -14.57
C ILE A 3 -10.26 8.74 -13.90
N SER A 4 -10.04 8.98 -12.61
CA SER A 4 -9.11 8.13 -11.86
C SER A 4 -9.69 6.73 -11.98
N LYS A 5 -8.93 5.81 -12.57
CA LYS A 5 -9.25 4.39 -12.41
C LYS A 5 -9.17 4.11 -10.93
N ASN A 6 -10.32 4.02 -10.28
CA ASN A 6 -10.37 3.68 -8.87
C ASN A 6 -10.02 2.21 -8.74
N TYR A 7 -8.86 1.91 -8.17
CA TYR A 7 -8.53 0.56 -7.72
C TYR A 7 -9.18 0.33 -6.36
N PRO A 8 -9.54 -0.92 -6.02
CA PRO A 8 -10.16 -1.18 -4.73
C PRO A 8 -9.16 -0.86 -3.60
N GLY A 9 -9.63 -0.18 -2.55
CA GLY A 9 -8.79 0.33 -1.46
C GLY A 9 -8.19 1.73 -1.65
N GLN A 10 -8.39 2.38 -2.81
CA GLN A 10 -7.87 3.73 -3.06
C GLN A 10 -8.46 4.78 -2.09
N ASN A 11 -9.75 4.72 -1.78
CA ASN A 11 -10.40 5.70 -0.90
C ASN A 11 -9.83 5.65 0.52
N GLU A 12 -9.53 4.45 0.99
CA GLU A 12 -8.97 4.20 2.31
C GLU A 12 -7.51 4.62 2.38
N LEU A 13 -6.74 4.38 1.33
CA LEU A 13 -5.39 4.94 1.20
C LEU A 13 -5.41 6.48 1.23
N ILE A 14 -6.27 7.12 0.43
CA ILE A 14 -6.40 8.58 0.42
C ILE A 14 -6.82 9.10 1.80
N SER A 15 -7.76 8.42 2.47
CA SER A 15 -8.23 8.80 3.81
C SER A 15 -7.12 8.69 4.84
N TYR A 16 -6.37 7.58 4.82
CA TYR A 16 -5.21 7.36 5.67
C TYR A 16 -4.13 8.45 5.49
N LEU A 17 -3.79 8.75 4.23
CA LEU A 17 -2.81 9.77 3.89
C LEU A 17 -3.25 11.16 4.37
N LYS A 18 -4.53 11.52 4.20
CA LYS A 18 -5.08 12.79 4.68
C LYS A 18 -5.07 12.89 6.21
N GLU A 19 -5.37 11.81 6.91
CA GLU A 19 -5.35 11.78 8.38
C GLU A 19 -3.93 11.90 8.93
N ARG A 20 -2.97 11.17 8.34
CA ARG A 20 -1.61 11.04 8.87
C ARG A 20 -0.63 12.10 8.33
N GLY A 21 -0.88 12.65 7.14
CA GLY A 21 0.00 13.63 6.50
C GLY A 21 1.42 13.11 6.30
N SER A 22 2.42 13.93 6.64
CA SER A 22 3.84 13.54 6.59
C SER A 22 4.23 12.41 7.54
N LYS A 23 3.38 12.09 8.52
CA LYS A 23 3.61 10.96 9.45
C LYS A 23 3.18 9.62 8.87
N SER A 24 2.53 9.60 7.70
CA SER A 24 2.10 8.38 7.03
C SER A 24 3.22 7.36 6.92
N SER A 25 2.92 6.09 7.22
CA SER A 25 3.82 4.95 7.09
C SER A 25 3.21 3.97 6.11
N TYR A 26 4.01 3.46 5.18
CA TYR A 26 3.55 2.46 4.22
C TYR A 26 3.21 1.17 4.94
N ARG A 27 4.10 0.70 5.82
CA ARG A 27 3.82 -0.48 6.64
C ARG A 27 2.61 -0.26 7.56
N GLY A 28 2.52 0.91 8.19
CA GLY A 28 1.37 1.24 9.04
C GLY A 28 0.03 1.24 8.29
N PHE A 29 0.03 1.63 7.02
CA PHE A 29 -1.14 1.50 6.15
C PHE A 29 -1.49 0.04 5.90
N LEU A 30 -0.51 -0.79 5.50
CA LEU A 30 -0.75 -2.22 5.25
C LEU A 30 -1.32 -2.95 6.47
N ASP A 31 -0.76 -2.68 7.65
CA ASP A 31 -1.20 -3.31 8.90
C ASP A 31 -2.64 -2.89 9.28
N LEU A 32 -3.03 -1.63 9.04
CA LEU A 32 -4.38 -1.12 9.38
C LEU A 32 -5.46 -1.56 8.39
N TYR A 33 -5.11 -1.71 7.11
CA TYR A 33 -6.07 -1.94 6.03
C TYR A 33 -5.95 -3.33 5.41
N HIS A 34 -5.42 -4.30 6.15
CA HIS A 34 -5.26 -5.70 5.75
C HIS A 34 -6.48 -6.27 5.02
N ASN A 35 -7.67 -6.22 5.62
CA ASN A 35 -8.90 -6.79 5.03
C ASN A 35 -9.27 -6.16 3.67
N ILE A 36 -8.99 -4.87 3.51
CA ILE A 36 -9.24 -4.17 2.24
C ILE A 36 -8.23 -4.63 1.19
N ILE A 37 -6.98 -4.79 1.59
CA ILE A 37 -5.90 -5.28 0.72
C ILE A 37 -6.18 -6.71 0.24
N VAL A 38 -6.62 -7.61 1.14
CA VAL A 38 -7.01 -8.99 0.79
C VAL A 38 -8.06 -9.00 -0.33
N THR A 39 -9.13 -8.21 -0.17
CA THR A 39 -10.27 -8.21 -1.11
C THR A 39 -10.02 -7.46 -2.42
N SER A 40 -8.96 -6.64 -2.49
CA SER A 40 -8.70 -5.71 -3.59
C SER A 40 -7.56 -6.13 -4.52
N THR A 41 -6.79 -7.14 -4.14
CA THR A 41 -5.48 -7.41 -4.73
C THR A 41 -5.40 -8.81 -5.33
N PHE A 42 -5.05 -8.90 -6.63
CA PHE A 42 -4.87 -10.18 -7.31
C PHE A 42 -3.44 -10.33 -7.83
N SER A 43 -2.61 -11.11 -7.14
CA SER A 43 -1.36 -11.66 -7.66
C SER A 43 -0.85 -12.76 -6.75
N ASN A 44 -0.20 -13.78 -7.32
CA ASN A 44 0.52 -14.81 -6.55
C ASN A 44 1.98 -14.43 -6.25
N ASN A 45 2.41 -13.22 -6.63
CA ASN A 45 3.79 -12.76 -6.43
C ASN A 45 3.83 -11.61 -5.44
N TRP A 46 4.29 -11.91 -4.23
CA TRP A 46 4.39 -10.93 -3.13
C TRP A 46 5.16 -9.65 -3.50
N LYS A 47 6.18 -9.74 -4.38
CA LYS A 47 6.94 -8.56 -4.81
C LYS A 47 6.13 -7.65 -5.71
N ASN A 48 5.29 -8.25 -6.57
CA ASN A 48 4.42 -7.48 -7.45
C ASN A 48 3.37 -6.74 -6.62
N LEU A 49 2.83 -7.39 -5.58
CA LEU A 49 1.90 -6.75 -4.64
C LEU A 49 2.54 -5.60 -3.90
N ASP A 50 3.72 -5.83 -3.31
CA ASP A 50 4.45 -4.79 -2.59
C ASP A 50 4.81 -3.61 -3.49
N ASN A 51 5.22 -3.86 -4.74
CA ASN A 51 5.55 -2.80 -5.69
C ASN A 51 4.30 -2.02 -6.14
N ALA A 52 3.18 -2.71 -6.37
CA ALA A 52 1.93 -2.06 -6.77
C ALA A 52 1.41 -1.14 -5.66
N TRP A 53 1.33 -1.65 -4.43
CA TRP A 53 0.83 -0.88 -3.30
C TRP A 53 1.77 0.24 -2.87
N ALA A 54 3.10 0.05 -2.94
CA ALA A 54 4.04 1.14 -2.71
C ALA A 54 3.93 2.24 -3.78
N THR A 55 3.72 1.86 -5.05
CA THR A 55 3.50 2.81 -6.14
C THR A 55 2.23 3.62 -5.89
N HIS A 56 1.12 2.95 -5.60
CA HIS A 56 -0.14 3.60 -5.27
C HIS A 56 -0.03 4.55 -4.07
N PHE A 57 0.66 4.13 -3.00
CA PHE A 57 0.91 4.97 -1.84
C PHE A 57 1.63 6.27 -2.22
N LEU A 58 2.67 6.19 -3.05
CA LEU A 58 3.42 7.36 -3.51
C LEU A 58 2.59 8.24 -4.45
N GLU A 59 1.91 7.66 -5.45
CA GLU A 59 1.08 8.40 -6.40
C GLU A 59 -0.07 9.17 -5.70
N GLU A 60 -0.76 8.54 -4.75
CA GLU A 60 -1.82 9.22 -4.00
C GLU A 60 -1.24 10.31 -3.07
N SER A 61 -0.07 10.09 -2.49
CA SER A 61 0.62 11.12 -1.70
C SER A 61 1.03 12.33 -2.56
N GLU A 62 1.41 12.09 -3.81
CA GLU A 62 1.79 13.14 -4.77
C GLU A 62 0.59 13.99 -5.14
N LYS A 63 -0.55 13.35 -5.43
CA LYS A 63 -1.83 14.04 -5.69
C LYS A 63 -2.31 14.87 -4.51
N LEU A 64 -1.88 14.54 -3.29
CA LEU A 64 -2.16 15.29 -2.06
C LEU A 64 -1.12 16.38 -1.75
N ASN A 65 -0.17 16.64 -2.66
CA ASN A 65 0.91 17.63 -2.53
C ASN A 65 1.83 17.39 -1.32
N PHE A 66 2.08 16.13 -0.95
CA PHE A 66 3.10 15.81 0.05
C PHE A 66 4.51 15.82 -0.56
N ASP A 67 5.50 16.09 0.30
CA ASP A 67 6.92 16.05 -0.08
C ASP A 67 7.31 14.63 -0.55
N GLN A 68 7.48 14.49 -1.86
CA GLN A 68 7.76 13.22 -2.50
C GLN A 68 9.13 12.68 -2.17
N GLU A 69 10.13 13.54 -1.98
CA GLU A 69 11.49 13.08 -1.70
C GLU A 69 11.54 12.42 -0.32
N VAL A 70 10.99 13.10 0.68
CA VAL A 70 10.93 12.62 2.06
C VAL A 70 10.08 11.36 2.17
N LEU A 71 8.89 11.33 1.56
CA LEU A 71 8.02 10.16 1.63
C LEU A 71 8.60 8.96 0.88
N LYS A 72 9.19 9.16 -0.30
CA LYS A 72 9.81 8.08 -1.07
C LYS A 72 11.00 7.48 -0.33
N GLU A 73 11.85 8.30 0.27
CA GLU A 73 12.96 7.81 1.09
C GLU A 73 12.45 7.00 2.29
N LYS A 74 11.42 7.50 2.98
CA LYS A 74 10.79 6.80 4.10
C LYS A 74 10.19 5.46 3.67
N VAL A 75 9.40 5.41 2.60
CA VAL A 75 8.79 4.18 2.06
C VAL A 75 9.88 3.17 1.69
N ASN A 76 10.94 3.59 1.00
CA ASN A 76 12.05 2.73 0.65
C ASN A 76 12.78 2.19 1.88
N THR A 77 12.96 3.03 2.91
CA THR A 77 13.61 2.65 4.17
C THR A 77 12.77 1.63 4.93
N GLU A 78 11.47 1.87 5.08
CA GLU A 78 10.53 0.93 5.71
C GLU A 78 10.54 -0.42 4.98
N ARG A 79 10.49 -0.40 3.63
CA ARG A 79 10.50 -1.61 2.80
C ARG A 79 11.80 -2.39 2.90
N LEU A 80 12.93 -1.69 3.00
CA LEU A 80 14.25 -2.33 3.16
C LEU A 80 14.40 -2.94 4.56
N GLN A 81 14.08 -2.19 5.61
CA GLN A 81 14.22 -2.61 7.01
C GLN A 81 13.28 -3.76 7.37
N HIS A 82 12.06 -3.74 6.83
CA HIS A 82 11.01 -4.71 7.15
C HIS A 82 10.75 -5.72 6.03
N ARG A 83 11.70 -5.92 5.11
CA ARG A 83 11.54 -6.79 3.93
C ARG A 83 10.96 -8.18 4.26
N LYS A 84 11.47 -8.84 5.30
CA LYS A 84 10.99 -10.18 5.70
C LYS A 84 9.56 -10.14 6.23
N ILE A 85 9.20 -9.10 6.98
CA ILE A 85 7.86 -8.91 7.53
C ILE A 85 6.87 -8.64 6.40
N LEU A 86 7.21 -7.74 5.48
CA LEU A 86 6.39 -7.44 4.30
C LEU A 86 6.22 -8.66 3.40
N GLN A 87 7.29 -9.45 3.20
CA GLN A 87 7.17 -10.71 2.47
C GLN A 87 6.17 -11.65 3.14
N SER A 88 6.26 -11.86 4.46
CA SER A 88 5.32 -12.71 5.20
C SER A 88 3.89 -12.19 5.11
N PHE A 89 3.68 -10.89 5.29
CA PHE A 89 2.38 -10.22 5.13
C PHE A 89 1.77 -10.52 3.76
N TRP A 90 2.49 -10.24 2.68
CA TRP A 90 1.96 -10.46 1.33
C TRP A 90 1.71 -11.94 1.02
N GLN A 91 2.53 -12.84 1.56
CA GLN A 91 2.28 -14.28 1.42
C GLN A 91 1.04 -14.75 2.21
N GLU A 92 0.70 -14.09 3.31
CA GLU A 92 -0.54 -14.33 4.06
C GLU A 92 -1.75 -13.84 3.26
N ILE A 93 -1.70 -12.61 2.73
CA ILE A 93 -2.71 -12.06 1.82
C ILE A 93 -3.01 -13.03 0.66
N ILE A 94 -1.98 -13.56 0.01
CA ILE A 94 -2.12 -14.51 -1.11
C ILE A 94 -2.85 -15.77 -0.65
N LYS A 95 -2.46 -16.35 0.48
CA LYS A 95 -3.07 -17.57 1.02
C LYS A 95 -4.51 -17.35 1.47
N GLU A 96 -4.84 -16.19 1.99
CA GLU A 96 -6.21 -15.85 2.39
C GLU A 96 -7.09 -15.71 1.17
N TYR A 97 -6.64 -14.96 0.16
CA TYR A 97 -7.35 -14.82 -1.10
C TYR A 97 -7.61 -16.16 -1.81
N GLU A 98 -6.62 -17.07 -1.81
CA GLU A 98 -6.78 -18.43 -2.37
C GLU A 98 -7.84 -19.29 -1.64
N LYS A 99 -8.18 -18.99 -0.39
CA LYS A 99 -9.23 -19.72 0.35
C LYS A 99 -10.64 -19.17 0.10
N GLU A 100 -10.75 -17.95 -0.42
CA GLU A 100 -12.03 -17.30 -0.72
C GLU A 100 -12.59 -17.67 -2.10
N ILE A 101 -11.80 -18.38 -2.93
CA ILE A 101 -12.18 -18.89 -4.27
C ILE A 101 -12.54 -20.38 -4.19
#